data_AF-A0A4Q5RAK1-F1
#
_entry.id   AF-A0A4Q5RAK1-F1
#
_cell.length_a   1.000
_cell.length_b   1.000
_cell.length_c   1.000
_cell.angle_alpha   90.00
_cell.angle_beta   90.00
_cell.angle_gamma   90.00
#
_symmetry.space_group_name_H-M   'P 1'
#
loop_
_entity.id
_entity.type
_entity.pdbx_description
1 polymer ?
#
loop_
_entity_poly.entity_id
_entity_poly.type
_entity_poly.pdbx_seq_one_letter_code
_entity_poly.pdbx_strand_id
1 'polypeptide(L)'
;MRRPPTRRRWLAMPGWSRNAAGLIGLAVAVAALAGLRDPLASMADFTAALMALNQLAPPLLLLAIPRRVGWALFDPVLATAGFVALSVGVSLPGLLDPALANALYAAPLGLLELLTGIMFWGQFFARTRQVRAGWPAAALLWAGSLPMTAVAIVWMLADNVLYTPYLDVICRWNIPPLMDQRWAGFVMFVAGIPLQLAATYLMIGPRPALIS
;
A
#
# COMPACT_ATOMS: atom_id res chain seq x y z
N MET A 1 -30.35 5.92 -37.77
CA MET A 1 -29.19 6.44 -37.01
C MET A 1 -28.92 5.54 -35.80
N ARG A 2 -27.85 4.73 -35.83
CA ARG A 2 -27.42 3.91 -34.68
C ARG A 2 -26.72 4.83 -33.68
N ARG A 3 -27.23 4.94 -32.45
CA ARG A 3 -26.53 5.63 -31.35
C ARG A 3 -25.16 4.96 -31.16
N PRO A 4 -24.04 5.71 -31.07
CA PRO A 4 -22.75 5.10 -30.78
C PRO A 4 -22.84 4.39 -29.42
N PRO A 5 -22.24 3.20 -29.26
CA PRO A 5 -22.25 2.48 -28.01
C PRO A 5 -21.64 3.39 -26.94
N THR A 6 -22.44 3.67 -25.90
CA THR A 6 -22.00 4.44 -24.74
C THR A 6 -20.73 3.78 -24.18
N ARG A 7 -19.62 4.54 -24.15
CA ARG A 7 -18.31 4.19 -23.56
C ARG A 7 -18.36 3.79 -22.07
N ARG A 8 -19.53 3.56 -21.49
CA ARG A 8 -19.75 3.17 -20.08
C ARG A 8 -19.54 1.69 -19.79
N ARG A 9 -19.41 0.84 -20.82
CA ARG A 9 -19.41 -0.63 -20.64
C ARG A 9 -18.06 -1.23 -20.21
N TRP A 10 -16.95 -0.52 -20.39
CA TRP A 10 -15.60 -1.08 -20.23
C TRP A 10 -15.08 -1.20 -18.78
N LEU A 11 -15.80 -0.68 -17.78
CA LEU A 11 -15.37 -0.72 -16.37
C LEU A 11 -16.44 -1.30 -15.41
N ALA A 12 -17.54 -1.83 -15.95
CA ALA A 12 -18.53 -2.52 -15.13
C ALA A 12 -18.07 -3.95 -14.86
N MET A 13 -17.17 -4.10 -13.88
CA MET A 13 -16.79 -5.42 -13.37
C MET A 13 -18.04 -6.23 -12.98
N PRO A 14 -18.17 -7.47 -13.48
CA PRO A 14 -19.22 -8.40 -13.04
C PRO A 14 -19.31 -8.49 -11.51
N GLY A 15 -20.48 -8.82 -10.97
CA GLY A 15 -20.67 -8.95 -9.51
C GLY A 15 -19.72 -9.96 -8.88
N TRP A 16 -19.47 -11.09 -9.55
CA TRP A 16 -18.59 -12.15 -9.07
C TRP A 16 -17.13 -11.72 -8.96
N SER A 17 -16.62 -10.91 -9.89
CA SER A 17 -15.22 -10.46 -9.87
C SER A 17 -14.97 -9.45 -8.75
N ARG A 18 -15.99 -8.64 -8.41
CA ARG A 18 -15.96 -7.73 -7.25
C ARG A 18 -15.95 -8.51 -5.94
N ASN A 19 -16.79 -9.53 -5.83
CA ASN A 19 -16.81 -10.39 -4.64
C ASN A 19 -15.49 -11.15 -4.49
N ALA A 20 -14.93 -11.67 -5.59
CA ALA A 20 -13.63 -12.32 -5.58
C ALA A 20 -12.52 -11.35 -5.13
N ALA A 21 -12.48 -10.13 -5.66
CA ALA A 21 -11.52 -9.10 -5.22
C ALA A 21 -11.65 -8.80 -3.72
N GLY A 22 -12.87 -8.66 -3.21
CA GLY A 22 -13.12 -8.44 -1.78
C GLY A 22 -12.66 -9.60 -0.91
N LEU A 23 -12.96 -10.84 -1.32
CA LEU A 23 -12.52 -12.03 -0.60
C LEU A 23 -11.00 -12.18 -0.59
N ILE A 24 -10.34 -11.92 -1.73
CA ILE A 24 -8.88 -11.94 -1.82
C ILE A 24 -8.29 -10.82 -0.96
N GLY A 25 -8.83 -9.59 -1.03
CA GLY A 25 -8.38 -8.47 -0.22
C GLY A 25 -8.50 -8.75 1.28
N LEU A 26 -9.61 -9.38 1.70
CA LEU A 26 -9.83 -9.80 3.08
C LEU A 26 -8.85 -10.91 3.49
N ALA A 27 -8.65 -11.92 2.64
CA ALA A 27 -7.71 -13.01 2.91
C ALA A 27 -6.28 -12.49 3.05
N VAL A 28 -5.85 -11.57 2.17
CA VAL A 28 -4.56 -10.89 2.25
C VAL A 28 -4.43 -10.11 3.55
N ALA A 29 -5.45 -9.32 3.92
CA ALA A 29 -5.42 -8.54 5.16
C ALA A 29 -5.31 -9.43 6.41
N VAL A 30 -6.09 -10.51 6.47
CA VAL A 30 -6.05 -11.47 7.59
C VAL A 30 -4.71 -12.19 7.65
N ALA A 31 -4.19 -12.66 6.52
CA ALA A 31 -2.89 -13.35 6.46
C ALA A 31 -1.74 -12.41 6.87
N ALA A 32 -1.75 -11.16 6.41
CA ALA A 32 -0.74 -10.18 6.77
C ALA A 32 -0.80 -9.80 8.27
N LEU A 33 -2.00 -9.55 8.82
CA LEU A 33 -2.16 -9.29 10.26
C LEU A 33 -1.73 -10.48 11.13
N ALA A 34 -1.94 -11.71 10.65
CA ALA A 34 -1.44 -12.90 11.32
C ALA A 34 0.10 -12.98 11.24
N GLY A 35 0.69 -12.68 10.09
CA GLY A 35 2.14 -12.63 9.89
C GLY A 35 2.84 -11.61 10.78
N LEU A 36 2.23 -10.44 11.01
CA LEU A 36 2.76 -9.42 11.94
C LEU A 36 2.83 -9.88 13.40
N ARG A 37 2.12 -10.96 13.77
CA ARG A 37 2.14 -11.53 15.13
C ARG A 37 3.12 -12.68 15.27
N ASP A 38 3.81 -13.05 14.21
CA ASP A 38 4.73 -14.17 14.21
C ASP A 38 6.08 -13.73 14.83
N PRO A 39 6.45 -14.25 16.01
CA PRO A 39 7.69 -13.85 16.68
C PRO A 39 8.94 -14.33 15.94
N LEU A 40 8.79 -15.24 14.97
CA LEU A 40 9.88 -15.73 14.13
C LEU A 40 9.94 -15.02 12.77
N ALA A 41 9.11 -14.00 12.54
CA ALA A 41 9.11 -13.26 11.29
C ALA A 41 10.47 -12.56 11.07
N SER A 42 11.03 -12.79 9.88
CA SER A 42 12.16 -12.00 9.38
C SER A 42 11.73 -10.55 9.12
N MET A 43 12.68 -9.63 9.02
CA MET A 43 12.43 -8.24 8.66
C MET A 43 11.74 -8.15 7.30
N ALA A 44 12.12 -9.02 6.35
CA ALA A 44 11.49 -9.11 5.05
C ALA A 44 10.03 -9.58 5.15
N ASP A 45 9.73 -10.61 5.96
CA ASP A 45 8.36 -11.10 6.17
C ASP A 45 7.47 -10.03 6.84
N PHE A 46 8.01 -9.35 7.86
CA PHE A 46 7.31 -8.26 8.54
C PHE A 46 7.00 -7.12 7.57
N THR A 47 8.00 -6.71 6.78
CA THR A 47 7.83 -5.67 5.76
C THR A 47 6.83 -6.10 4.69
N ALA A 48 6.88 -7.34 4.23
CA ALA A 48 5.92 -7.89 3.28
C ALA A 48 4.49 -7.81 3.81
N ALA A 49 4.27 -8.11 5.09
CA ALA A 49 2.97 -8.01 5.72
C ALA A 49 2.46 -6.55 5.80
N LEU A 50 3.30 -5.60 6.22
CA LEU A 50 2.94 -4.18 6.20
C LEU A 50 2.63 -3.69 4.78
N MET A 51 3.47 -4.04 3.81
CA MET A 51 3.27 -3.68 2.40
C MET A 51 1.99 -4.31 1.83
N ALA A 52 1.66 -5.54 2.21
CA ALA A 52 0.41 -6.16 1.80
C ALA A 52 -0.81 -5.43 2.38
N LEU A 53 -0.74 -5.00 3.65
CA LEU A 53 -1.81 -4.24 4.31
C LEU A 53 -1.99 -2.84 3.73
N ASN A 54 -0.92 -2.20 3.25
CA ASN A 54 -0.98 -0.84 2.73
C ASN A 54 -1.19 -0.77 1.20
N GLN A 55 -0.53 -1.65 0.43
CA GLN A 55 -0.53 -1.58 -1.03
C GLN A 55 -1.47 -2.59 -1.71
N LEU A 56 -1.68 -3.77 -1.13
CA LEU A 56 -2.39 -4.86 -1.80
C LEU A 56 -3.83 -5.02 -1.33
N ALA A 57 -4.06 -5.16 -0.03
CA ALA A 57 -5.39 -5.34 0.52
C ALA A 57 -6.33 -4.13 0.24
N PRO A 58 -5.90 -2.86 0.40
CA PRO A 58 -6.80 -1.73 0.21
C PRO A 58 -7.44 -1.63 -1.17
N PRO A 59 -6.70 -1.64 -2.30
CA PRO A 59 -7.33 -1.57 -3.62
C PRO A 59 -8.26 -2.76 -3.89
N LEU A 60 -7.93 -3.95 -3.41
CA LEU A 60 -8.77 -5.15 -3.54
C LEU A 60 -10.10 -5.03 -2.77
N LEU A 61 -10.04 -4.54 -1.54
CA LEU A 61 -11.22 -4.27 -0.72
C LEU A 61 -12.09 -3.16 -1.33
N LEU A 62 -11.47 -2.10 -1.85
CA LEU A 62 -12.17 -0.99 -2.51
C LEU A 62 -12.87 -1.42 -3.81
N LEU A 63 -12.29 -2.35 -4.57
CA LEU A 63 -12.92 -2.93 -5.77
C LEU A 63 -14.25 -3.65 -5.47
N ALA A 64 -14.36 -4.24 -4.28
CA ALA A 64 -15.54 -4.98 -3.84
C ALA A 64 -16.73 -4.08 -3.49
N ILE A 65 -16.49 -2.80 -3.18
CA ILE A 65 -17.53 -1.88 -2.72
C ILE A 65 -18.59 -1.69 -3.82
N PRO A 66 -19.88 -2.04 -3.58
CA PRO A 66 -20.88 -2.10 -4.65
C PRO A 66 -21.49 -0.74 -5.02
N ARG A 67 -21.49 0.21 -4.08
CA ARG A 67 -22.16 1.51 -4.20
C ARG A 67 -21.22 2.66 -3.87
N ARG A 68 -21.59 3.88 -4.26
CA ARG A 68 -20.90 5.05 -3.74
C ARG A 68 -21.05 5.07 -2.23
N VAL A 69 -19.92 5.20 -1.59
CA VAL A 69 -19.81 5.21 -0.16
C VAL A 69 -19.50 6.64 0.24
N GLY A 70 -20.40 7.26 1.02
CA GLY A 70 -20.29 8.66 1.46
C GLY A 70 -19.20 8.94 2.48
N TRP A 71 -18.37 7.94 2.78
CA TRP A 71 -17.28 7.94 3.74
C TRP A 71 -15.94 7.70 3.02
N ALA A 72 -15.66 8.46 1.95
CA ALA A 72 -14.34 8.47 1.29
C ALA A 72 -13.30 9.19 2.19
N LEU A 73 -13.00 8.61 3.35
CA LEU A 73 -13.08 9.20 4.71
C LEU A 73 -12.32 10.47 5.08
N PHE A 74 -11.46 11.07 4.25
CA PHE A 74 -10.88 12.37 4.55
C PHE A 74 -10.56 13.16 3.29
N ASP A 75 -10.35 14.46 3.48
CA ASP A 75 -9.71 15.34 2.52
C ASP A 75 -8.51 14.62 1.85
N PRO A 76 -8.37 14.64 0.51
CA PRO A 76 -7.31 13.92 -0.19
C PRO A 76 -5.89 14.25 0.29
N VAL A 77 -5.67 15.48 0.75
CA VAL A 77 -4.39 15.92 1.31
C VAL A 77 -4.16 15.25 2.66
N LEU A 78 -5.17 15.21 3.54
CA LEU A 78 -5.06 14.50 4.83
C LEU A 78 -4.86 12.99 4.65
N ALA A 79 -5.57 12.36 3.71
CA ALA A 79 -5.39 10.95 3.41
C ALA A 79 -3.97 10.65 2.90
N THR A 80 -3.45 11.50 2.00
CA THR A 80 -2.09 11.36 1.46
C THR A 80 -1.04 11.65 2.54
N ALA A 81 -1.22 12.70 3.34
CA ALA A 81 -0.32 13.07 4.41
C ALA A 81 -0.27 11.98 5.49
N GLY A 82 -1.41 11.42 5.89
CA GLY A 82 -1.46 10.32 6.86
C GLY A 82 -0.77 9.05 6.33
N PHE A 83 -1.02 8.69 5.07
CA PHE A 83 -0.34 7.58 4.41
C PHE A 83 1.17 7.78 4.34
N VAL A 84 1.63 8.97 3.92
CA VAL A 84 3.07 9.30 3.83
C VAL A 84 3.71 9.32 5.20
N ALA A 85 3.09 9.99 6.17
CA ALA A 85 3.59 10.12 7.53
C ALA A 85 3.69 8.76 8.20
N LEU A 86 2.70 7.89 8.02
CA LEU A 86 2.76 6.52 8.55
C LEU A 86 3.85 5.72 7.85
N SER A 87 3.91 5.74 6.50
CA SER A 87 4.94 5.01 5.74
C SER A 87 6.37 5.41 6.13
N VAL A 88 6.60 6.71 6.37
CA VAL A 88 7.88 7.20 6.91
C VAL A 88 8.05 6.76 8.36
N GLY A 89 7.02 6.97 9.19
CA GLY A 89 7.04 6.67 10.61
C GLY A 89 7.39 5.21 10.90
N VAL A 90 6.74 4.25 10.24
CA VAL A 90 7.02 2.81 10.39
C VAL A 90 8.41 2.42 9.91
N SER A 91 9.07 3.28 9.13
CA SER A 91 10.45 3.08 8.68
C SER A 91 11.47 3.69 9.65
N LEU A 92 11.07 4.51 10.62
CA LEU A 92 12.00 5.09 11.58
C LEU A 92 12.36 4.06 12.66
N PRO A 93 13.65 3.98 13.07
CA PRO A 93 14.08 3.04 14.13
C PRO A 93 13.24 3.14 15.41
N GLY A 94 12.90 4.37 15.84
CA GLY A 94 12.11 4.58 17.06
C GLY A 94 10.70 3.99 17.06
N LEU A 95 10.13 3.68 15.89
CA LEU A 95 8.80 3.04 15.76
C LEU A 95 8.93 1.60 15.29
N LEU A 96 9.88 1.32 14.40
CA LEU A 96 10.11 -0.02 13.89
C LEU A 96 10.71 -0.93 14.97
N ASP A 97 11.71 -0.49 15.73
CA ASP A 97 12.37 -1.34 16.72
C ASP A 97 11.40 -1.89 17.80
N PRO A 98 10.50 -1.09 18.40
CA PRO A 98 9.50 -1.61 19.34
C PRO A 98 8.44 -2.50 18.68
N ALA A 99 8.05 -2.19 17.43
CA ALA A 99 7.08 -2.98 16.67
C ALA A 99 7.64 -4.36 16.29
N LEU A 100 8.94 -4.42 16.00
CA LEU A 100 9.68 -5.65 15.75
C LEU A 100 9.90 -6.46 17.03
N ALA A 101 10.24 -5.78 18.13
CA ALA A 101 10.54 -6.45 19.40
C ALA A 101 9.30 -7.02 20.11
N ASN A 102 8.10 -6.50 19.83
CA ASN A 102 6.89 -6.94 20.51
C ASN A 102 5.64 -6.91 19.61
N ALA A 103 5.10 -8.11 19.38
CA ALA A 103 3.91 -8.37 18.57
C ALA A 103 2.65 -7.59 19.00
N LEU A 104 2.57 -7.12 20.26
CA LEU A 104 1.49 -6.25 20.72
C LEU A 104 1.47 -4.90 20.01
N TYR A 105 2.62 -4.37 19.60
CA TYR A 105 2.71 -3.10 18.87
C TYR A 105 2.58 -3.29 17.35
N ALA A 106 2.91 -4.48 16.83
CA ALA A 106 2.79 -4.80 15.41
C ALA A 106 1.33 -4.81 14.91
N ALA A 107 0.38 -5.31 15.71
CA ALA A 107 -1.02 -5.40 15.28
C ALA A 107 -1.72 -4.02 15.11
N PRO A 108 -1.60 -3.07 16.06
CA PRO A 108 -2.08 -1.70 15.86
C PRO A 108 -1.43 -1.03 14.65
N LEU A 109 -0.13 -1.25 14.44
CA LEU A 109 0.60 -0.70 13.30
C LEU A 109 0.03 -1.21 11.97
N GLY A 110 -0.15 -2.54 11.85
CA GLY A 110 -0.75 -3.14 10.65
C GLY A 110 -2.19 -2.66 10.38
N LEU A 111 -2.96 -2.40 11.43
CA LEU A 111 -4.30 -1.82 11.29
C LEU A 111 -4.23 -0.37 10.78
N LEU A 112 -3.31 0.44 11.29
CA LEU A 112 -3.09 1.81 10.81
C LEU A 112 -2.63 1.82 9.35
N GLU A 113 -1.74 0.90 8.95
CA GLU A 113 -1.31 0.71 7.55
C GLU A 113 -2.50 0.38 6.64
N LEU A 114 -3.37 -0.54 7.06
CA LEU A 114 -4.57 -0.88 6.33
C LEU A 114 -5.53 0.31 6.19
N LEU A 115 -5.78 1.02 7.28
CA LEU A 115 -6.70 2.16 7.31
C LEU A 115 -6.19 3.31 6.44
N THR A 116 -4.92 3.70 6.59
CA THR A 116 -4.31 4.76 5.78
C THR A 116 -4.21 4.37 4.30
N GLY A 117 -3.90 3.10 4.00
CA GLY A 117 -3.96 2.54 2.66
C GLY A 117 -5.36 2.64 2.05
N ILE A 118 -6.42 2.25 2.77
CA ILE A 118 -7.82 2.38 2.31
C ILE A 118 -8.18 3.85 2.06
N MET A 119 -7.77 4.75 2.97
CA MET A 119 -8.03 6.18 2.83
C MET A 119 -7.35 6.78 1.60
N PHE A 120 -6.08 6.41 1.35
CA PHE A 120 -5.30 6.88 0.23
C PHE A 120 -5.80 6.31 -1.10
N TRP A 121 -5.86 4.97 -1.22
CA TRP A 121 -6.35 4.31 -2.43
C TRP A 121 -7.79 4.70 -2.76
N GLY A 122 -8.62 4.91 -1.73
CA GLY A 122 -10.01 5.36 -1.88
C GLY A 122 -10.14 6.62 -2.73
N GLN A 123 -9.15 7.52 -2.72
CA GLN A 123 -9.16 8.75 -3.50
C GLN A 123 -9.11 8.53 -5.02
N PHE A 124 -8.74 7.33 -5.48
CA PHE A 124 -8.51 7.03 -6.90
C PHE A 124 -9.55 6.08 -7.51
N PHE A 125 -10.34 5.34 -6.70
CA PHE A 125 -11.36 4.41 -7.19
C PHE A 125 -12.69 5.10 -7.53
N ALA A 126 -13.29 4.77 -8.68
CA ALA A 126 -14.46 5.47 -9.23
C ALA A 126 -15.69 5.61 -8.29
N ARG A 127 -15.82 4.73 -7.28
CA ARG A 127 -16.94 4.73 -6.31
C ARG A 127 -16.65 5.53 -5.03
N THR A 128 -15.39 5.88 -4.79
CA THR A 128 -14.88 6.57 -3.59
C THR A 128 -14.04 7.81 -3.93
N ARG A 129 -13.77 8.05 -5.21
CA ARG A 129 -12.90 9.11 -5.72
C ARG A 129 -13.41 10.49 -5.38
N GLN A 130 -12.57 11.27 -4.69
CA GLN A 130 -12.75 12.71 -4.53
C GLN A 130 -11.85 13.53 -5.48
N VAL A 131 -10.65 13.02 -5.81
CA VAL A 131 -9.70 13.74 -6.66
C VAL A 131 -10.03 13.54 -8.14
N ARG A 132 -10.15 14.62 -8.92
CA ARG A 132 -10.39 14.52 -10.37
C ARG A 132 -9.24 13.77 -11.06
N ALA A 133 -9.58 13.01 -12.10
CA ALA A 133 -8.56 12.36 -12.94
C ALA A 133 -7.67 13.40 -13.62
N GLY A 134 -6.37 13.15 -13.65
CA GLY A 134 -5.37 14.00 -14.29
C GLY A 134 -4.19 14.30 -13.37
N TRP A 135 -3.52 15.41 -13.64
CA TRP A 135 -2.28 15.81 -12.98
C TRP A 135 -2.34 15.81 -11.44
N PRO A 136 -3.38 16.37 -10.77
CA PRO A 136 -3.42 16.37 -9.30
C PRO A 136 -3.44 14.97 -8.69
N ALA A 137 -4.21 14.04 -9.28
CA ALA A 137 -4.24 12.64 -8.82
C ALA A 137 -2.88 11.96 -9.04
N ALA A 138 -2.22 12.24 -10.16
CA ALA A 138 -0.90 11.68 -10.43
C ALA A 138 0.18 12.21 -9.48
N ALA A 139 0.13 13.50 -9.15
CA ALA A 139 1.05 14.12 -8.18
C ALA A 139 0.92 13.49 -6.79
N LEU A 140 -0.32 13.23 -6.33
CA LEU A 140 -0.55 12.57 -5.04
C LEU A 140 -0.07 11.11 -5.03
N LEU A 141 -0.27 10.36 -6.12
CA LEU A 141 0.27 9.00 -6.24
C LEU A 141 1.80 8.98 -6.24
N TRP A 142 2.44 9.90 -6.94
CA TRP A 142 3.90 10.07 -6.89
C TRP A 142 4.36 10.41 -5.48
N ALA A 143 3.77 11.42 -4.85
CA ALA A 143 4.10 11.84 -3.49
C ALA A 143 3.94 10.69 -2.48
N GLY A 144 2.89 9.88 -2.60
CA GLY A 144 2.70 8.68 -1.77
C GLY A 144 3.77 7.62 -1.99
N SER A 145 4.28 7.45 -3.22
CA SER A 145 5.26 6.40 -3.53
C SER A 145 6.70 6.73 -3.12
N LEU A 146 7.06 8.03 -3.07
CA LEU A 146 8.45 8.47 -2.86
C LEU A 146 9.06 8.03 -1.53
N PRO A 147 8.38 8.18 -0.37
CA PRO A 147 8.98 7.85 0.91
C PRO A 147 9.37 6.38 1.03
N MET A 148 8.46 5.46 0.67
CA MET A 148 8.75 4.03 0.66
C MET A 148 9.90 3.68 -0.28
N THR A 149 9.93 4.30 -1.46
CA THR A 149 11.01 4.08 -2.44
C THR A 149 12.35 4.55 -1.89
N ALA A 150 12.39 5.71 -1.23
CA ALA A 150 13.61 6.24 -0.63
C ALA A 150 14.14 5.34 0.48
N VAL A 151 13.28 4.92 1.42
CA VAL A 151 13.66 3.99 2.49
C VAL A 151 14.11 2.66 1.90
N ALA A 152 13.44 2.16 0.86
CA ALA A 152 13.76 0.88 0.24
C ALA A 152 15.16 0.89 -0.35
N ILE A 153 15.51 1.96 -1.08
CA ILE A 153 16.85 2.16 -1.63
C ILE A 153 17.89 2.21 -0.50
N VAL A 154 17.62 2.95 0.58
CA VAL A 154 18.53 3.02 1.74
C VAL A 154 18.76 1.64 2.33
N TRP A 155 17.71 0.85 2.58
CA TRP A 155 17.83 -0.49 3.14
C TRP A 155 18.57 -1.46 2.22
N MET A 156 18.31 -1.39 0.90
CA MET A 156 18.95 -2.23 -0.11
C MET A 156 20.45 -1.92 -0.27
N LEU A 157 20.83 -0.65 -0.18
CA LEU A 157 22.19 -0.19 -0.42
C LEU A 157 23.03 -0.03 0.84
N ALA A 158 22.45 -0.18 2.03
CA ALA A 158 23.20 -0.11 3.28
C ALA A 158 24.26 -1.21 3.37
N ASP A 159 25.46 -0.83 3.84
CA ASP A 159 26.56 -1.75 4.13
C ASP A 159 26.51 -2.31 5.56
N ASN A 160 25.71 -1.68 6.43
CA ASN A 160 25.55 -2.06 7.83
C ASN A 160 24.07 -2.30 8.16
N VAL A 161 23.83 -3.10 9.19
CA VAL A 161 22.49 -3.32 9.74
C VAL A 161 22.04 -2.03 10.45
N LEU A 162 20.89 -1.51 10.06
CA LEU A 162 20.33 -0.26 10.56
C LEU A 162 19.39 -0.48 11.76
N TYR A 163 18.84 -1.69 11.91
CA TYR A 163 17.88 -2.04 12.97
C TYR A 163 18.45 -3.16 13.86
N THR A 164 18.65 -2.83 15.13
CA THR A 164 19.28 -3.71 16.12
C THR A 164 18.46 -4.91 16.59
N PRO A 165 17.11 -4.94 16.57
CA PRO A 165 16.34 -6.09 17.08
C PRO A 165 16.62 -7.42 16.37
N TYR A 166 17.16 -7.37 15.15
CA TYR A 166 17.44 -8.56 14.34
C TYR A 166 18.87 -9.10 14.48
N LEU A 167 19.73 -8.50 15.30
CA LEU A 167 21.12 -8.94 15.43
C LEU A 167 21.27 -10.26 16.22
N ASP A 168 20.34 -10.54 17.14
CA ASP A 168 20.46 -11.68 18.09
C ASP A 168 19.26 -12.64 18.09
N VAL A 169 18.33 -12.52 17.14
CA VAL A 169 17.09 -13.32 17.10
C VAL A 169 17.12 -14.37 15.99
N ILE A 170 16.76 -15.60 16.31
CA ILE A 170 16.58 -16.66 15.32
C ILE A 170 15.31 -16.37 14.52
N CYS A 171 15.48 -15.84 13.32
CA CYS A 171 14.39 -15.65 12.37
C CYS A 171 14.14 -16.91 11.55
N ARG A 172 12.89 -17.05 11.06
CA ARG A 172 12.56 -18.07 10.05
C ARG A 172 13.53 -17.93 8.88
N TRP A 173 14.02 -19.07 8.39
CA TRP A 173 15.01 -19.18 7.30
C TRP A 173 16.47 -18.85 7.64
N ASN A 174 16.77 -18.42 8.89
CA ASN A 174 18.14 -18.20 9.37
C ASN A 174 19.01 -17.32 8.42
N ILE A 175 18.41 -16.27 7.87
CA ILE A 175 19.06 -15.34 6.93
C ILE A 175 19.93 -14.36 7.71
N PRO A 176 21.16 -14.02 7.25
CA PRO A 176 21.98 -13.00 7.91
C PRO A 176 21.25 -11.64 7.99
N PRO A 177 21.33 -10.90 9.12
CA PRO A 177 20.52 -9.70 9.35
C PRO A 177 20.67 -8.62 8.26
N LEU A 178 21.89 -8.42 7.74
CA LEU A 178 22.14 -7.47 6.65
C LEU A 178 21.44 -7.89 5.35
N MET A 179 21.43 -9.19 5.05
CA MET A 179 20.77 -9.70 3.85
C MET A 179 19.25 -9.58 3.98
N ASP A 180 18.70 -9.89 5.15
CA ASP A 180 17.28 -9.76 5.44
C ASP A 180 16.78 -8.31 5.32
N GLN A 181 17.54 -7.34 5.84
CA GLN A 181 17.26 -5.92 5.63
C GLN A 181 17.22 -5.51 4.15
N ARG A 182 18.17 -6.03 3.35
CA ARG A 182 18.20 -5.76 1.90
C ARG A 182 16.99 -6.37 1.20
N TRP A 183 16.55 -7.56 1.60
CA TRP A 183 15.32 -8.18 1.11
C TRP A 183 14.07 -7.40 1.51
N ALA A 184 14.00 -6.92 2.75
CA ALA A 184 12.93 -6.03 3.20
C ALA A 184 12.85 -4.77 2.33
N GLY A 185 14.00 -4.15 2.06
CA GLY A 185 14.10 -3.01 1.15
C GLY A 185 13.60 -3.35 -0.26
N PHE A 186 14.01 -4.50 -0.80
CA PHE A 186 13.54 -4.97 -2.11
C PHE A 186 12.02 -5.19 -2.16
N VAL A 187 11.44 -5.82 -1.13
CA VAL A 187 9.99 -6.02 -1.03
C VAL A 187 9.26 -4.70 -1.03
N MET A 188 9.72 -3.74 -0.24
CA MET A 188 9.12 -2.40 -0.18
C MET A 188 9.26 -1.65 -1.52
N PHE A 189 10.41 -1.78 -2.20
CA PHE A 189 10.59 -1.21 -3.53
C PHE A 189 9.57 -1.75 -4.53
N VAL A 190 9.42 -3.08 -4.59
CA VAL A 190 8.47 -3.75 -5.50
C VAL A 190 7.03 -3.37 -5.15
N ALA A 191 6.69 -3.28 -3.87
CA ALA A 191 5.37 -2.87 -3.41
C ALA A 191 5.02 -1.41 -3.81
N GLY A 192 6.01 -0.54 -4.00
CA GLY A 192 5.83 0.83 -4.47
C GLY A 192 5.59 0.97 -5.98
N ILE A 193 6.00 -0.01 -6.79
CA ILE A 193 5.90 0.03 -8.26
C ILE A 193 4.46 0.27 -8.76
N PRO A 194 3.41 -0.40 -8.24
CA PRO A 194 2.04 -0.16 -8.69
C PRO A 194 1.60 1.30 -8.58
N LEU A 195 1.99 2.01 -7.52
CA LEU A 195 1.68 3.43 -7.35
C LEU A 195 2.39 4.29 -8.40
N GLN A 196 3.67 4.04 -8.64
CA GLN A 196 4.45 4.77 -9.65
C GLN A 196 3.89 4.53 -11.07
N LEU A 197 3.51 3.29 -11.40
CA LEU A 197 2.88 2.96 -12.68
C LEU A 197 1.51 3.62 -12.83
N ALA A 198 0.67 3.58 -11.80
CA ALA A 198 -0.64 4.23 -11.81
C ALA A 198 -0.50 5.76 -11.96
N ALA A 199 0.48 6.37 -11.29
CA ALA A 199 0.77 7.78 -11.39
C ALA A 199 1.22 8.16 -12.81
N THR A 200 2.16 7.40 -13.37
CA THR A 200 2.68 7.58 -14.73
C THR A 200 1.57 7.44 -15.77
N TYR A 201 0.69 6.44 -15.62
CA TYR A 201 -0.47 6.26 -16.47
C TYR A 201 -1.43 7.46 -16.42
N LEU A 202 -1.65 8.05 -15.24
CA LEU A 202 -2.50 9.25 -15.12
C LEU A 202 -1.86 10.53 -15.68
N MET A 203 -0.52 10.60 -15.78
CA MET A 203 0.19 11.72 -16.41
C MET A 203 0.24 11.63 -17.93
N ILE A 204 0.64 10.46 -18.44
CA ILE A 204 1.02 10.25 -19.85
C ILE A 204 -0.11 9.56 -20.63
N GLY A 205 -1.01 8.86 -19.93
CA GLY A 205 -2.12 8.15 -20.54
C GLY A 205 -3.05 9.08 -21.33
N PRO A 206 -3.79 8.53 -22.31
CA PRO A 206 -4.66 9.33 -23.15
C PRO A 206 -5.63 10.12 -22.28
N ARG A 207 -5.48 11.45 -22.28
CA ARG A 207 -6.48 12.36 -21.69
C ARG A 207 -7.81 11.98 -22.31
N PRO A 208 -8.89 11.76 -21.55
CA PRO A 208 -10.21 11.75 -22.15
C PRO A 208 -10.39 13.13 -22.79
N ALA A 209 -10.18 13.21 -24.10
CA ALA A 209 -10.53 14.37 -24.89
C ALA A 209 -12.01 14.66 -24.61
N LEU A 210 -12.29 15.88 -24.16
CA LEU A 210 -13.58 16.50 -23.82
C LEU A 210 -13.67 16.95 -22.36
N ILE A 211 -12.96 18.04 -22.06
CA ILE A 211 -13.54 19.14 -21.28
C ILE A 211 -13.16 20.43 -22.01
N SER A 212 -13.96 20.76 -23.03
CA SER A 212 -14.27 22.12 -23.47
C SER A 212 -15.78 22.27 -23.29
#